data_AF-A0A820T1X1-F1
#
_entry.id   AF-A0A820T1X1-F1
#
_cell.length_a   1.000
_cell.length_b   1.000
_cell.length_c   1.000
_cell.angle_alpha   90.00
_cell.angle_beta   90.00
_cell.angle_gamma   90.00
#
_symmetry.space_group_name_H-M   'P 1'
#
loop_
_entity.id
_entity.type
_entity.pdbx_description
1 polymer ?
#
loop_
_entity_poly.entity_id
_entity_poly.type
_entity_poly.pdbx_seq_one_letter_code
_entity_poly.pdbx_strand_id
1 'polypeptide(L)' 'GSYTWGQPYGGVSQRSDCAGLPSVLQPGCYWRFDWFMGADNPTISFKQVSCPLVLTSITQCVRV' A
#
# COMPACT_ATOMS: atom_id res chain seq x y z
N GLY A 1 8.09 6.31 -19.16
CA GLY A 1 7.81 4.87 -19.25
C GLY A 1 6.31 4.68 -19.14
N SER A 2 5.72 3.79 -19.94
CA SER A 2 4.31 3.43 -19.79
C SER A 2 4.20 2.47 -18.58
N TYR A 3 3.47 2.87 -17.54
CA TYR A 3 3.24 2.04 -16.36
C TYR A 3 1.81 1.50 -16.38
N THR A 4 1.63 0.28 -15.87
CA THR A 4 0.33 -0.38 -15.81
C THR A 4 -0.35 -0.10 -14.48
N TRP A 5 -1.14 0.96 -14.42
CA TRP A 5 -1.83 1.37 -13.19
C TRP A 5 -3.12 0.59 -12.90
N GLY A 6 -3.67 -0.09 -13.93
CA GLY A 6 -4.94 -0.78 -13.84
C GLY A 6 -6.15 0.16 -14.01
N GLN A 7 -7.26 -0.17 -13.37
CA GLN A 7 -8.51 0.59 -13.49
C GLN A 7 -8.44 1.91 -12.70
N PRO A 8 -9.16 2.97 -13.13
CA PRO A 8 -9.19 4.25 -12.42
C PRO A 8 -9.71 4.13 -10.98
N TYR A 9 -10.57 3.13 -10.72
CA TYR A 9 -11.01 2.74 -9.39
C TYR A 9 -10.58 1.30 -9.13
N GLY A 10 -9.91 1.06 -8.00
CA GLY A 10 -9.41 -0.26 -7.61
C GLY A 10 -8.02 -0.63 -8.15
N GLY A 11 -7.51 0.06 -9.18
CA GLY A 11 -6.15 -0.13 -9.68
C GLY A 11 -5.91 -1.48 -10.34
N VAL A 12 -4.72 -2.06 -10.13
CA VAL A 12 -4.35 -3.40 -10.59
C VAL A 12 -5.22 -4.50 -9.98
N SER A 13 -5.50 -5.57 -10.74
CA SER A 13 -6.41 -6.65 -10.32
C SER A 13 -5.68 -7.94 -9.94
N GLN A 14 -4.41 -8.10 -10.33
CA GLN A 14 -3.62 -9.29 -10.02
C GLN A 14 -2.26 -8.91 -9.43
N ARG A 15 -1.72 -9.80 -8.58
CA ARG A 15 -0.37 -9.67 -8.01
C ARG A 15 0.71 -9.49 -9.09
N SER A 16 0.58 -10.17 -10.23
CA SER A 16 1.51 -10.10 -11.35
C SER A 16 1.60 -8.70 -11.98
N ASP A 17 0.52 -7.92 -11.90
CA ASP A 17 0.44 -6.59 -12.51
C ASP A 17 1.37 -5.59 -11.80
N CYS A 18 1.78 -5.88 -10.55
CA CYS A 18 2.74 -5.07 -9.81
C CYS A 18 4.08 -4.91 -10.55
N ALA A 19 4.48 -5.86 -11.41
CA ALA A 19 5.69 -5.74 -12.22
C ALA A 19 5.62 -4.59 -13.25
N GLY A 20 4.42 -4.13 -13.60
CA GLY A 20 4.19 -3.00 -14.50
C GLY A 20 4.26 -1.62 -13.83
N LEU A 21 4.46 -1.56 -12.51
CA LEU A 21 4.58 -0.32 -11.74
C LEU A 21 6.05 0.13 -11.61
N PRO A 22 6.31 1.44 -11.33
CA PRO A 22 7.64 1.91 -10.98
C PRO A 22 8.25 1.07 -9.85
N SER A 23 9.54 0.73 -9.94
CA SER A 23 10.23 -0.17 -9.01
C SER A 23 10.06 0.23 -7.54
N VAL A 24 10.09 1.52 -7.25
CA VAL A 24 9.91 2.06 -5.89
C VAL A 24 8.53 1.78 -5.28
N LEU A 25 7.51 1.53 -6.10
CA LEU A 25 6.13 1.26 -5.67
C LEU A 25 5.80 -0.25 -5.62
N GLN A 26 6.60 -1.10 -6.25
CA GLN A 26 6.32 -2.54 -6.35
C GLN A 26 6.20 -3.23 -4.98
N PRO A 27 7.06 -2.95 -3.97
CA PRO A 27 6.92 -3.59 -2.66
C PRO A 27 5.56 -3.32 -2.01
N GLY A 28 5.07 -2.08 -2.08
CA GLY A 28 3.75 -1.72 -1.57
C GLY A 28 2.61 -2.34 -2.38
N CYS A 29 2.78 -2.49 -3.70
CA CYS A 29 1.83 -3.21 -4.54
C CYS A 29 1.73 -4.69 -4.15
N TYR A 30 2.86 -5.37 -3.96
CA TYR A 30 2.87 -6.78 -3.55
C TYR A 30 2.24 -6.97 -2.16
N TRP A 31 2.45 -6.03 -1.22
CA TRP A 31 1.79 -6.06 0.09
C TRP A 31 0.26 -6.19 0.00
N ARG A 32 -0.37 -5.52 -0.98
CA ARG A 32 -1.83 -5.60 -1.20
C ARG A 32 -2.29 -7.05 -1.43
N PHE A 33 -1.53 -7.83 -2.17
CA PHE A 33 -1.91 -9.19 -2.55
C PHE A 33 -1.36 -10.25 -1.59
N ASP A 34 -0.25 -9.97 -0.92
CA ASP A 34 0.43 -10.93 -0.03
C ASP A 34 -0.14 -10.87 1.39
N TRP A 35 0.10 -9.77 2.11
CA TRP A 35 -0.33 -9.64 3.50
C TRP A 35 -1.80 -9.25 3.60
N PHE A 36 -2.24 -8.32 2.75
CA PHE A 36 -3.61 -7.84 2.74
C PHE A 36 -4.56 -8.75 1.93
N MET A 37 -4.03 -9.83 1.32
CA MET A 37 -4.77 -10.90 0.64
C MET A 37 -5.74 -10.42 -0.45
N GLY A 38 -5.47 -9.26 -1.05
CA GLY A 38 -6.35 -8.67 -2.07
C GLY A 38 -7.72 -8.26 -1.54
N ALA A 39 -7.87 -8.01 -0.23
CA ALA A 39 -9.14 -7.62 0.37
C ALA A 39 -9.73 -6.37 -0.30
N ASP A 40 -11.02 -6.40 -0.58
CA ASP A 40 -11.75 -5.30 -1.21
C ASP A 40 -12.57 -4.54 -0.17
N ASN A 41 -12.12 -3.32 0.15
CA ASN A 41 -12.77 -2.38 1.07
C ASN A 41 -13.27 -3.00 2.41
N PRO A 42 -12.40 -3.66 3.20
CA PRO A 42 -12.82 -4.29 4.44
C PRO A 42 -13.19 -3.26 5.52
N THR A 43 -14.25 -3.57 6.28
CA THR A 43 -14.62 -2.81 7.49
C THR A 43 -13.67 -3.11 8.64
N ILE A 44 -13.26 -2.08 9.39
CA ILE A 44 -12.39 -2.22 10.57
C ILE A 44 -12.90 -1.40 11.76
N SER A 45 -12.47 -1.78 12.97
CA SER A 45 -12.52 -0.93 14.16
C SER A 45 -11.10 -0.46 14.49
N PHE A 46 -10.92 0.80 14.89
CA PHE A 46 -9.59 1.36 15.16
C PHE A 46 -9.54 2.15 16.47
N LYS A 47 -8.33 2.31 17.01
CA LYS A 47 -8.03 3.14 18.18
C LYS A 47 -6.75 3.93 17.92
N GLN A 48 -6.70 5.18 18.35
CA GLN A 48 -5.49 6.00 18.29
C GLN A 48 -4.40 5.44 19.23
N VAL A 49 -3.16 5.44 18.75
CA VAL A 49 -1.97 5.01 19.48
C VAL A 49 -0.82 6.01 19.27
N SER A 50 0.20 5.94 20.11
CA SER A 50 1.47 6.63 19.85
C SER A 50 2.08 6.10 18.54
N CYS A 51 2.49 7.00 17.65
CA CYS A 51 3.06 6.61 16.36
C CYS A 51 4.36 5.81 16.56
N PRO A 52 4.44 4.55 16.08
CA PRO A 52 5.65 3.76 16.18
C PRO A 52 6.82 4.38 15.40
N LEU A 53 8.05 4.13 15.86
CA LEU A 53 9.28 4.66 15.23
C LEU A 53 9.42 4.25 13.76
N VAL A 54 8.98 3.04 13.40
CA VAL A 54 9.00 2.56 12.01
C VAL A 54 8.17 3.43 11.06
N LEU A 55 7.16 4.15 11.57
CA LEU A 55 6.38 5.10 10.76
C LEU A 55 6.99 6.50 10.78
N THR A 56 7.36 7.01 11.97
CA THR A 56 7.84 8.39 12.11
C THR A 56 9.23 8.60 11.53
N SER A 57 10.08 7.58 11.47
CA SER A 57 11.37 7.64 10.78
C SER A 57 11.25 7.72 9.25
N ILE A 58 10.11 7.31 8.67
CA ILE A 58 9.86 7.46 7.23
C ILE A 58 9.31 8.85 6.94
N THR A 59 8.34 9.32 7.74
CA THR A 59 7.64 10.59 7.49
C THR A 59 8.33 11.81 8.07
N GLN A 60 9.27 11.62 9.01
CA GLN A 60 9.93 12.69 9.76
C GLN A 60 8.96 13.62 10.51
N CYS A 61 7.79 13.10 10.89
CA CYS A 61 6.75 13.85 11.59
C CYS A 61 6.36 13.14 12.89
N VAL A 62 6.53 13.83 14.01
CA VAL A 62 6.21 13.33 15.35
C VAL A 62 5.33 14.36 16.05
N ARG A 63 4.19 13.91 16.60
CA ARG A 63 3.41 14.72 17.53
C ARG A 63 4.04 14.56 18.91
N VAL A 64 4.62 15.64 19.41
CA VAL A 64 5.15 15.75 20.78
C VAL A 64 4.06 16.15 21.76
#